data_AF-A0AAW2W5F5-F1
#
_entry.id   AF-A0AAW2W5F5-F1
#
_cell.length_a   1.000
_cell.length_b   1.000
_cell.length_c   1.000
_cell.angle_alpha   90.00
_cell.angle_beta   90.00
_cell.angle_gamma   90.00
#
_symmetry.space_group_name_H-M   'P 1'
#
loop_
_entity.id
_entity.type
_entity.pdbx_description
1 polymer ?
#
loop_
_entity_poly.entity_id
_entity_poly.type
_entity_poly.pdbx_seq_one_letter_code
_entity_poly.pdbx_strand_id
1 'polypeptide(L)'
;MDRSPYYSSSSDSSPFSSSGSSPAKASTVVLSIECLKGSSKADEWTGDMLQTGDIVEELKIGNLTVKSPFKNGKSGVQRILHNSFKQKQTSIRVRVRRGADDLAELQACIVPGDQLVGKKQYVLRSIDDPNYAVGFFDRTESECLNLQGTMKKVDFSLLGTFSRFL
;
A
#
# COMPACT_ATOMS: atom_id res chain seq x y z
N MET A 1 -59.45 1.08 53.07
CA MET A 1 -58.53 0.03 53.53
C MET A 1 -57.98 -0.65 52.29
N ASP A 2 -56.79 -0.25 51.84
CA ASP A 2 -55.56 -1.07 51.83
C ASP A 2 -55.45 -1.93 50.55
N ARG A 3 -54.34 -2.09 49.81
CA ARG A 3 -52.94 -1.64 49.90
C ARG A 3 -52.19 -2.11 48.63
N SER A 4 -51.42 -1.21 48.04
CA SER A 4 -50.23 -1.37 47.15
C SER A 4 -50.26 -2.16 45.82
N PRO A 5 -49.68 -1.58 44.75
CA PRO A 5 -49.29 -2.26 43.51
C PRO A 5 -47.82 -2.73 43.58
N TYR A 6 -47.44 -3.77 42.83
CA TYR A 6 -46.03 -4.05 42.52
C TYR A 6 -45.86 -4.62 41.11
N TYR A 7 -44.71 -4.24 40.54
CA TYR A 7 -44.07 -4.72 39.32
C TYR A 7 -44.66 -4.20 37.99
N SER A 8 -43.92 -3.75 36.99
CA SER A 8 -42.51 -3.36 36.75
C SER A 8 -42.41 -3.08 35.25
N SER A 9 -41.29 -2.49 34.86
CA SER A 9 -40.71 -2.61 33.51
C SER A 9 -41.26 -1.64 32.45
N SER A 10 -40.75 -0.42 32.53
CA SER A 10 -40.55 0.44 31.36
C SER A 10 -39.60 -0.27 30.38
N SER A 11 -40.10 -0.62 29.20
CA SER A 11 -39.26 -0.88 28.02
C SER A 11 -39.70 0.12 26.96
N ASP A 12 -39.13 1.31 27.02
CA ASP A 12 -39.23 2.30 25.95
C ASP A 12 -38.54 1.73 24.71
N SER A 13 -39.36 1.22 23.79
CA SER A 13 -38.92 0.77 22.48
C SER A 13 -39.12 1.94 21.53
N SER A 14 -38.15 2.84 21.47
CA SER A 14 -38.12 3.89 20.45
C SER A 14 -37.17 3.51 19.30
N PRO A 15 -37.62 3.70 18.04
CA PRO A 15 -37.02 3.09 16.86
C PRO A 15 -35.66 3.73 16.55
N PHE A 16 -34.70 2.89 16.18
CA PHE A 16 -33.42 3.35 15.66
C PHE A 16 -33.68 4.28 14.48
N SER A 17 -33.25 5.52 14.62
CA SER A 17 -33.27 6.49 13.54
C SER A 17 -32.30 5.97 12.47
N SER A 18 -32.84 5.42 11.39
CA SER A 18 -32.10 5.07 10.19
C SER A 18 -31.70 6.37 9.47
N SER A 19 -30.78 7.12 10.06
CA SER A 19 -30.14 8.24 9.37
C SER A 19 -29.07 7.66 8.45
N GLY A 20 -29.47 7.44 7.20
CA GLY A 20 -28.55 7.12 6.12
C GLY A 20 -27.60 8.28 5.84
N SER A 21 -26.42 7.91 5.32
CA SER A 21 -25.45 8.74 4.59
C SER A 21 -24.49 9.62 5.40
N SER A 22 -23.44 8.96 5.90
CA SER A 22 -22.11 9.27 5.37
C SER A 22 -21.41 7.93 5.16
N PRO A 23 -20.91 7.60 3.96
CA PRO A 23 -20.01 6.46 3.84
C PRO A 23 -18.78 6.85 4.66
N ALA A 24 -18.70 6.35 5.90
CA ALA A 24 -17.42 6.22 6.58
C ALA A 24 -16.53 5.54 5.57
N LYS A 25 -15.55 6.29 5.01
CA LYS A 25 -14.72 5.85 3.88
C LYS A 25 -14.30 4.43 4.20
N ALA A 26 -14.89 3.44 3.52
CA ALA A 26 -14.51 2.06 3.71
C ALA A 26 -13.00 2.06 3.46
N SER A 27 -12.23 1.65 4.46
CA SER A 27 -10.78 1.62 4.38
C SER A 27 -10.42 0.62 3.28
N THR A 28 -10.33 1.14 2.06
CA THR A 28 -10.13 0.31 0.88
C THR A 28 -8.73 -0.21 0.99
N VAL A 29 -8.62 -1.53 1.18
CA VAL A 29 -7.33 -2.20 1.22
C VAL A 29 -6.78 -2.18 -0.20
N VAL A 30 -5.67 -1.46 -0.36
CA VAL A 30 -4.95 -1.33 -1.61
C VAL A 30 -3.62 -2.06 -1.49
N LEU A 31 -3.08 -2.44 -2.64
CA LEU A 31 -1.75 -3.03 -2.71
C LEU A 31 -0.74 -1.89 -2.77
N SER A 32 0.17 -1.86 -1.80
CA SER A 32 1.24 -0.87 -1.72
C SER A 32 2.61 -1.49 -1.96
N ILE A 33 3.55 -0.67 -2.40
CA ILE A 33 4.96 -1.04 -2.51
C ILE A 33 5.63 -1.00 -1.13
N GLU A 34 6.54 -1.94 -0.94
CA GLU A 34 7.43 -2.03 0.21
C GLU A 34 8.88 -2.17 -0.28
N CYS A 35 9.75 -1.21 0.02
CA CYS A 35 11.17 -1.32 -0.34
C CYS A 35 11.88 -2.27 0.63
N LEU A 36 12.46 -3.36 0.11
CA LEU A 36 13.13 -4.39 0.91
C LEU A 36 14.63 -4.19 0.96
N LYS A 37 15.23 -3.73 -0.13
CA LYS A 37 16.65 -3.43 -0.23
C LYS A 37 16.83 -2.12 -0.98
N GLY A 38 17.34 -1.11 -0.28
CA GLY A 38 17.60 0.21 -0.83
C GLY A 38 18.78 0.17 -1.81
N SER A 39 18.67 0.91 -2.91
CA SER A 39 19.81 1.20 -3.77
C SER A 39 20.85 2.02 -3.00
N SER A 40 22.13 1.75 -3.23
CA SER A 40 23.22 2.62 -2.77
C SER A 40 23.25 3.98 -3.50
N LYS A 41 22.39 4.19 -4.51
CA LYS A 41 22.13 5.49 -5.15
C LYS A 41 20.97 6.25 -4.49
N ALA A 42 20.89 6.15 -3.17
CA ALA A 42 19.94 6.92 -2.37
C ALA A 42 20.18 8.44 -2.42
N ASP A 43 21.21 8.92 -3.14
CA ASP A 43 21.59 10.34 -3.25
C ASP A 43 21.20 10.98 -4.60
N GLU A 44 20.83 10.18 -5.62
CA GLU A 44 20.41 10.66 -6.94
C GLU A 44 18.99 10.18 -7.24
N TRP A 45 18.02 10.83 -6.58
CA TRP A 45 16.59 10.56 -6.73
C TRP A 45 16.10 10.88 -8.14
N THR A 46 16.12 9.90 -9.02
CA THR A 46 15.37 9.98 -10.28
C THR A 46 13.91 9.63 -9.98
N GLY A 47 12.97 10.46 -10.45
CA GLY A 47 11.53 10.36 -10.14
C GLY A 47 10.86 9.02 -10.50
N ASP A 48 11.57 8.12 -11.17
CA ASP A 48 11.13 6.81 -11.64
C ASP A 48 11.18 5.72 -10.56
N MET A 49 11.96 5.87 -9.48
CA MET A 49 12.09 4.83 -8.45
C MET A 49 10.87 4.72 -7.54
N LEU A 50 10.29 3.52 -7.39
CA LEU A 50 9.15 3.29 -6.49
C LEU A 50 9.51 3.56 -5.02
N GLN A 51 8.51 3.93 -4.23
CA GLN A 51 8.67 4.21 -2.81
C GLN A 51 7.75 3.35 -1.96
N THR A 52 8.14 3.15 -0.69
CA THR A 52 7.25 2.50 0.27
C THR A 52 6.01 3.36 0.48
N GLY A 53 4.84 2.78 0.25
CA GLY A 53 3.57 3.49 0.28
C GLY A 53 3.03 3.89 -1.09
N ASP A 54 3.77 3.67 -2.18
CA ASP A 54 3.24 3.83 -3.52
C ASP A 54 2.11 2.83 -3.77
N ILE A 55 0.98 3.29 -4.31
CA ILE A 55 -0.20 2.45 -4.52
C ILE A 55 -0.10 1.80 -5.90
N VAL A 56 -0.19 0.48 -5.96
CA VAL A 56 -0.10 -0.25 -7.23
C VAL A 56 -1.43 -0.14 -7.98
N GLU A 57 -1.37 0.35 -9.22
CA GLU A 57 -2.53 0.49 -10.09
C GLU A 57 -2.55 -0.60 -11.17
N GLU A 58 -1.39 -0.99 -11.72
CA GLU A 58 -1.30 -1.99 -12.78
C GLU A 58 -0.02 -2.83 -12.67
N LEU A 59 -0.17 -4.13 -12.91
CA LEU A 59 0.91 -5.11 -13.05
C LEU A 59 0.84 -5.73 -14.44
N LYS A 60 1.90 -5.61 -15.23
CA LYS A 60 2.01 -6.20 -16.55
C LYS A 60 3.16 -7.20 -16.60
N ILE A 61 2.84 -8.48 -16.78
CA ILE A 61 3.80 -9.59 -16.83
C ILE A 61 3.68 -10.25 -18.20
N GLY A 62 4.59 -9.92 -19.11
CA GLY A 62 4.47 -10.31 -20.52
C GLY A 62 3.13 -9.90 -21.14
N ASN A 63 2.27 -10.89 -21.41
CA ASN A 63 0.94 -10.69 -22.01
C ASN A 63 -0.17 -10.53 -20.96
N LEU A 64 0.11 -10.86 -19.70
CA LEU A 64 -0.84 -10.73 -18.60
C LEU A 64 -0.85 -9.28 -18.09
N THR A 65 -2.01 -8.65 -18.04
CA THR A 65 -2.19 -7.33 -17.43
C THR A 65 -3.23 -7.44 -16.32
N VAL A 66 -2.88 -7.04 -15.10
CA VAL A 66 -3.74 -7.10 -13.91
C VAL A 66 -3.80 -5.70 -13.32
N LYS A 67 -5.02 -5.21 -13.09
CA LYS A 67 -5.26 -3.87 -12.56
C LYS A 67 -5.84 -3.93 -11.16
N SER A 68 -5.65 -2.85 -10.41
CA SER A 68 -6.37 -2.58 -9.18
C SER A 68 -7.89 -2.54 -9.46
N PRO A 69 -8.75 -2.93 -8.49
CA PRO A 69 -8.41 -3.58 -7.22
C PRO A 69 -8.00 -5.06 -7.39
N PHE A 70 -6.94 -5.48 -6.69
CA PHE A 70 -6.43 -6.84 -6.78
C PHE A 70 -7.28 -7.82 -5.96
N LYS A 71 -7.84 -8.84 -6.63
CA LYS A 71 -8.58 -9.91 -5.96
C LYS A 71 -7.66 -10.69 -5.01
N ASN A 72 -7.98 -10.68 -3.72
CA ASN A 72 -7.17 -11.24 -2.61
C ASN A 72 -5.84 -10.49 -2.33
N GLY A 73 -5.73 -9.21 -2.71
CA GLY A 73 -4.60 -8.35 -2.34
C GLY A 73 -3.23 -8.95 -2.65
N LYS A 74 -2.29 -8.84 -1.71
CA LYS A 74 -0.92 -9.40 -1.79
C LYS A 74 -0.95 -10.89 -2.08
N SER A 75 -1.84 -11.65 -1.46
CA SER A 75 -1.91 -13.10 -1.64
C SER A 75 -2.27 -13.48 -3.08
N GLY A 76 -3.18 -12.73 -3.71
CA GLY A 76 -3.53 -12.89 -5.12
C GLY A 76 -2.35 -12.57 -6.03
N VAL A 77 -1.65 -11.46 -5.78
CA VAL A 77 -0.47 -11.07 -6.55
C VAL A 77 0.67 -12.07 -6.39
N GLN A 78 0.95 -12.55 -5.19
CA GLN A 78 1.97 -13.58 -4.94
C GLN A 78 1.71 -14.87 -5.74
N ARG A 79 0.43 -15.27 -5.89
CA ARG A 79 0.05 -16.41 -6.74
C ARG A 79 0.32 -16.16 -8.23
N ILE A 80 0.05 -14.94 -8.70
CA ILE A 80 0.33 -14.53 -10.08
C ILE A 80 1.85 -14.59 -10.32
N LEU A 81 2.64 -13.96 -9.44
CA LEU A 81 4.11 -13.96 -9.53
C LEU A 81 4.69 -15.38 -9.54
N HIS A 82 4.17 -16.27 -8.68
CA HIS A 82 4.56 -17.68 -8.65
C HIS A 82 4.30 -18.39 -9.99
N ASN A 83 3.11 -18.24 -10.56
CA ASN A 83 2.75 -18.85 -11.84
C ASN A 83 3.62 -18.31 -12.98
N SER A 84 3.82 -17.00 -13.04
CA SER A 84 4.66 -16.35 -14.05
C SER A 84 6.11 -16.82 -13.97
N PHE A 85 6.65 -16.94 -12.75
CA PHE A 85 8.00 -17.50 -12.52
C PHE A 85 8.11 -18.96 -13.01
N LYS A 86 7.11 -19.80 -12.72
CA LYS A 86 7.05 -21.19 -13.23
C LYS A 86 6.98 -21.28 -14.75
N GLN A 87 6.31 -20.31 -15.39
CA GLN A 87 6.21 -20.18 -16.84
C GLN A 87 7.44 -19.52 -17.48
N LYS A 88 8.49 -19.22 -16.71
CA LYS A 88 9.70 -18.50 -17.13
C LYS A 88 9.42 -17.07 -17.66
N GLN A 89 8.26 -16.50 -17.34
CA GLN A 89 7.90 -15.14 -17.68
C GLN A 89 8.14 -14.25 -16.46
N THR A 90 9.38 -13.79 -16.28
CA THR A 90 9.82 -13.08 -15.08
C THR A 90 9.91 -11.57 -15.26
N SER A 91 9.80 -11.05 -16.49
CA SER A 91 9.76 -9.60 -16.73
C SER A 91 8.39 -9.04 -16.34
N ILE A 92 8.39 -8.04 -15.46
CA ILE A 92 7.20 -7.34 -15.00
C ILE A 92 7.37 -5.83 -15.11
N ARG A 93 6.29 -5.13 -15.45
CA ARG A 93 6.15 -3.67 -15.32
C ARG A 93 5.10 -3.38 -14.27
N VAL A 94 5.43 -2.49 -13.34
CA VAL A 94 4.57 -2.09 -12.23
C VAL A 94 4.27 -0.61 -12.37
N ARG A 95 3.01 -0.25 -12.54
CA ARG A 95 2.55 1.14 -12.47
C ARG A 95 1.97 1.43 -11.11
N VAL A 96 2.39 2.54 -10.55
CA VAL A 96 1.95 3.00 -9.24
C VAL A 96 1.45 4.43 -9.31
N ARG A 97 0.62 4.79 -8.35
CA ARG A 97 0.15 6.14 -8.10
C ARG A 97 0.77 6.70 -6.82
N ARG A 98 1.39 7.87 -6.95
CA ARG A 98 1.86 8.73 -5.88
C ARG A 98 0.92 9.93 -5.78
N GLY A 99 0.30 10.12 -4.62
CA GLY A 99 -0.65 11.21 -4.38
C GLY A 99 -1.90 11.13 -5.28
N ALA A 100 -2.33 12.30 -5.76
CA ALA A 100 -3.55 12.45 -6.54
C ALA A 100 -3.35 12.10 -8.02
N ASP A 101 -2.26 12.56 -8.64
CA ASP A 101 -2.09 12.49 -10.10
C ASP A 101 -0.67 12.10 -10.57
N ASP A 102 0.27 11.82 -9.67
CA ASP A 102 1.60 11.39 -10.09
C ASP A 102 1.61 9.88 -10.33
N LEU A 103 1.92 9.47 -11.56
CA LEU A 103 2.09 8.07 -11.92
C LEU A 103 3.58 7.78 -12.11
N ALA A 104 4.04 6.70 -11.49
CA ALA A 104 5.38 6.19 -11.70
C ALA A 104 5.31 4.75 -12.21
N GLU A 105 6.33 4.34 -12.94
CA GLU A 105 6.42 3.00 -13.49
C GLU A 105 7.79 2.41 -13.17
N LEU A 106 7.85 1.13 -12.85
CA LEU A 106 9.10 0.40 -12.66
C LEU A 106 9.11 -0.85 -13.51
N GLN A 107 10.20 -1.04 -14.25
CA GLN A 107 10.50 -2.32 -14.88
C GLN A 107 11.36 -3.18 -13.96
N ALA A 108 10.92 -4.41 -13.72
CA ALA A 108 11.55 -5.31 -12.77
C ALA A 108 11.51 -6.77 -13.25
N CYS A 109 12.28 -7.60 -12.55
CA CYS A 109 12.33 -9.04 -12.68
C CYS A 109 11.78 -9.69 -11.41
N ILE A 110 10.90 -10.68 -11.60
CA ILE A 110 10.34 -11.50 -10.52
C ILE A 110 11.44 -12.46 -10.05
N VAL A 111 11.79 -12.37 -8.77
CA VAL A 111 12.77 -13.25 -8.13
C VAL A 111 12.18 -13.88 -6.85
N PRO A 112 12.55 -15.12 -6.52
CA PRO A 112 12.20 -15.69 -5.22
C PRO A 112 12.94 -14.92 -4.12
N GLY A 113 12.21 -14.47 -3.10
CA GLY A 113 12.76 -13.87 -1.90
C GLY A 113 13.18 -14.93 -0.87
N ASP A 114 14.27 -14.66 -0.16
CA ASP A 114 14.67 -15.41 1.03
C ASP A 114 13.86 -14.91 2.22
N GLN A 115 12.80 -15.63 2.58
CA GLN A 115 12.16 -15.43 3.87
C GLN A 115 12.08 -16.74 4.63
N LEU A 116 12.51 -16.66 5.89
CA LEU A 116 12.66 -17.73 6.85
C LEU A 116 11.37 -18.55 6.97
N VAL A 117 11.53 -19.87 6.85
CA VAL A 117 10.56 -20.93 7.22
C VAL A 117 9.22 -20.87 6.48
N GLY A 118 9.16 -21.56 5.34
CA GLY A 118 7.94 -22.21 4.85
C GLY A 118 7.06 -21.46 3.84
N LYS A 119 7.29 -20.17 3.58
CA LYS A 119 6.52 -19.42 2.56
C LYS A 119 7.45 -18.64 1.63
N LYS A 120 7.70 -19.19 0.43
CA LYS A 120 8.41 -18.48 -0.66
C LYS A 120 7.59 -17.26 -1.07
N GLN A 121 8.01 -16.07 -0.66
CA GLN A 121 7.49 -14.82 -1.21
C GLN A 121 8.29 -14.45 -2.46
N TYR A 122 7.60 -13.96 -3.48
CA TYR A 122 8.21 -13.39 -4.67
C TYR A 122 8.38 -11.90 -4.48
N VAL A 123 9.59 -11.43 -4.79
CA VAL A 123 9.97 -10.02 -4.73
C VAL A 123 10.36 -9.56 -6.13
N LEU A 124 10.33 -8.25 -6.35
CA LEU A 124 10.68 -7.64 -7.61
C LEU A 124 12.05 -6.99 -7.48
N ARG A 125 12.95 -7.30 -8.40
CA ARG A 125 14.26 -6.66 -8.51
C ARG A 125 14.26 -5.77 -9.73
N SER A 126 14.67 -4.51 -9.59
CA SER A 126 14.74 -3.61 -10.76
C SER A 126 15.69 -4.16 -11.82
N ILE A 127 15.38 -3.86 -13.08
CA ILE A 127 16.27 -4.18 -14.20
C ILE A 127 17.46 -3.22 -14.24
N ASP A 128 17.24 -1.95 -13.90
CA ASP A 128 18.28 -0.91 -13.92
C ASP A 128 19.22 -0.97 -12.71
N ASP A 129 18.73 -1.49 -11.58
CA ASP A 129 19.55 -1.67 -10.38
C ASP A 129 19.28 -3.03 -9.71
N PRO A 130 20.22 -3.99 -9.78
CA PRO A 130 20.06 -5.32 -9.18
C PRO A 130 20.07 -5.28 -7.63
N ASN A 131 20.56 -4.21 -7.01
CA ASN A 131 20.52 -4.04 -5.56
C ASN A 131 19.18 -3.51 -5.06
N TYR A 132 18.38 -2.92 -5.95
CA TYR A 132 17.09 -2.38 -5.62
C TYR A 132 16.00 -3.46 -5.72
N ALA A 133 15.40 -3.79 -4.58
CA ALA A 133 14.37 -4.82 -4.47
C ALA A 133 13.14 -4.29 -3.72
N VAL A 134 11.96 -4.58 -4.28
CA VAL A 134 10.67 -4.19 -3.73
C VAL A 134 9.74 -5.39 -3.58
N GLY A 135 8.87 -5.31 -2.59
CA GLY A 135 7.80 -6.24 -2.31
C GLY A 135 6.43 -5.56 -2.39
N PHE A 136 5.40 -6.39 -2.19
CA PHE A 136 4.02 -5.95 -2.12
C PHE A 136 3.48 -6.13 -0.71
N PHE A 137 2.65 -5.17 -0.28
CA PHE A 137 2.04 -5.16 1.05
C PHE A 137 0.60 -4.64 0.98
N ASP A 138 -0.32 -5.30 1.68
CA ASP A 138 -1.72 -4.85 1.80
C ASP A 138 -1.81 -3.75 2.87
N ARG A 139 -2.15 -2.52 2.46
CA ARG A 139 -2.37 -1.38 3.36
C ARG A 139 -3.66 -0.67 3.01
N THR A 140 -4.16 0.15 3.91
CA THR A 140 -5.27 1.06 3.57
C THR A 140 -4.77 2.21 2.69
N GLU A 141 -5.63 2.73 1.80
CA GLU A 141 -5.27 3.91 0.98
C GLU A 141 -4.81 5.10 1.85
N SER A 142 -5.47 5.33 2.99
CA SER A 142 -5.07 6.36 3.96
C SER A 142 -3.66 6.17 4.51
N GLU A 143 -3.25 4.94 4.80
CA GLU A 143 -1.87 4.66 5.25
C GLU A 143 -0.86 4.89 4.13
N CYS A 144 -1.20 4.51 2.89
CA CYS A 144 -0.35 4.75 1.73
C CYS A 144 -0.13 6.26 1.53
N LEU A 145 -1.20 7.05 1.58
CA LEU A 145 -1.13 8.50 1.46
C LEU A 145 -0.34 9.14 2.62
N ASN A 146 -0.48 8.63 3.84
CA ASN A 146 0.34 9.08 4.97
C ASN A 146 1.83 8.78 4.75
N LEU A 147 2.17 7.56 4.30
CA LEU A 147 3.55 7.17 4.01
C LEU A 147 4.17 8.06 2.92
N GLN A 148 3.42 8.31 1.84
CA GLN A 148 3.82 9.24 0.78
C GLN A 148 3.99 10.68 1.29
N GLY A 149 3.10 11.14 2.18
CA GLY A 149 3.14 12.46 2.80
C GLY A 149 4.32 12.68 3.74
N THR A 150 4.77 11.63 4.44
CA THR A 150 5.99 11.68 5.27
C THR A 150 7.29 11.65 4.46
N MET A 151 7.24 11.10 3.24
CA MET A 151 8.37 11.01 2.31
C MET A 151 8.48 12.23 1.38
N LYS A 152 7.43 13.06 1.28
CA LYS A 152 7.55 14.46 0.85
C LYS A 152 8.37 15.18 1.92
N LYS A 153 9.68 15.05 1.79
CA LYS A 153 10.76 15.79 2.42
C LYS A 153 10.23 16.81 3.43
N VAL A 154 10.51 16.55 4.71
CA VAL A 154 10.78 17.61 5.68
C VAL A 154 11.51 18.70 4.93
N ASP A 155 10.81 19.78 4.62
CA ASP A 155 11.37 20.91 3.91
C ASP A 155 12.47 21.44 4.83
N PHE A 156 13.72 21.04 4.57
CA PHE A 156 14.89 21.60 5.25
C PHE A 156 15.05 23.10 4.92
N SER A 157 14.18 23.66 4.08
CA SER A 157 13.98 25.10 3.90
C SER A 157 13.31 25.78 5.11
N LEU A 158 12.68 25.06 6.04
CA LEU A 158 12.08 25.64 7.26
C LEU A 158 12.96 25.53 8.53
N LEU A 159 14.12 24.87 8.45
CA LEU A 159 15.15 24.89 9.51
C LEU A 159 16.27 25.90 9.23
N GLY A 160 15.99 26.90 8.38
CA GLY A 160 16.90 27.98 8.02
C GLY A 160 16.85 29.24 8.88
N THR A 161 16.22 29.22 10.06
CA THR A 161 16.25 30.38 10.99
C THR A 161 16.43 29.94 12.43
N PHE A 162 17.60 29.37 12.73
CA PHE A 162 18.17 29.49 14.07
C PHE A 162 19.64 29.90 13.96
N SER A 163 19.96 30.99 14.65
CA SER A 163 21.30 31.54 14.89
C SER A 163 21.89 32.48 13.81
N ARG A 164 21.62 33.78 13.99
CA ARG A 164 22.73 34.73 14.12
C ARG A 164 22.56 35.51 15.42
N PHE A 165 23.33 35.08 16.42
CA PHE A 165 23.88 35.97 17.43
C PHE A 165 24.66 37.09 16.74
N LEU A 166 24.29 38.33 17.02
CA LEU A 166 25.18 39.47 17.26
C LEU A 166 24.36 40.60 17.89
#